data_AF-A0A3E1P908-F1
#
_entry.id   AF-A0A3E1P908-F1
#
_cell.length_a   1.000
_cell.length_b   1.000
_cell.length_c   1.000
_cell.angle_alpha   90.00
_cell.angle_beta   90.00
_cell.angle_gamma   90.00
#
_symmetry.space_group_name_H-M   'P 1'
#
loop_
_entity.id
_entity.type
_entity.pdbx_description
1 polymer ?
#
loop_
_entity_poly.entity_id
_entity_poly.type
_entity_poly.pdbx_seq_one_letter_code
_entity_poly.pdbx_strand_id
1 'polypeptide(L)'
;MKKQTHFITSTYFISLIKSWLQGTKTRPEIISETADVLHLTSIDPSDVTYLLITVAREMNEDFYTDIVAHINYDADTVPTRKGLIHHLNALLAEEITLQEFMEWARWYSIDEDQLSAGIFEDFVVEYFCLDFLSANDDVFSPYMCRRALEILEYTGASPTQQKIALTLLPGHELDDFKEFLSQVASQHPSTTFIDRYLMKKFGMDHESFPYMQELLTQGTAALLKKAQLLTT
;
A
#
# COMPACT_ATOMS: atom_id res chain seq x y z
N MET A 1 40.78 -20.92 -3.75
CA MET A 1 39.46 -20.96 -3.09
C MET A 1 38.40 -21.05 -4.19
N LYS A 2 37.38 -21.91 -4.06
CA LYS A 2 36.30 -21.98 -5.04
C LYS A 2 35.37 -20.78 -4.83
N LYS A 3 35.23 -19.89 -5.81
CA LYS A 3 34.06 -19.02 -5.87
C LYS A 3 32.85 -19.94 -6.02
N GLN A 4 31.86 -19.84 -5.13
CA GLN A 4 30.56 -20.47 -5.36
C GLN A 4 29.85 -19.63 -6.42
N THR A 5 30.05 -19.95 -7.69
CA THR A 5 29.16 -19.46 -8.74
C THR A 5 27.77 -20.03 -8.43
N HIS A 6 26.87 -19.20 -7.91
CA HIS A 6 25.46 -19.57 -7.90
C HIS A 6 25.04 -19.75 -9.36
N PHE A 7 24.50 -20.92 -9.70
CA PHE A 7 23.94 -21.14 -11.02
C PHE A 7 22.66 -20.31 -11.08
N ILE A 8 22.72 -19.23 -11.85
CA ILE A 8 21.58 -18.35 -12.10
C ILE A 8 20.56 -19.15 -12.92
N THR A 9 19.30 -19.10 -12.52
CA THR A 9 18.19 -19.85 -13.14
C THR A 9 17.01 -18.93 -13.35
N SER A 10 16.05 -19.33 -14.18
CA SER A 10 14.74 -18.68 -14.29
C SER A 10 14.07 -18.51 -12.92
N THR A 11 14.18 -19.49 -12.01
CA THR A 11 13.67 -19.41 -10.63
C THR A 11 14.25 -18.23 -9.84
N TYR A 12 15.53 -17.89 -10.04
CA TYR A 12 16.14 -16.72 -9.40
C TYR A 12 15.49 -15.42 -9.88
N PHE A 13 15.32 -15.25 -11.19
CA PHE A 13 14.63 -14.08 -11.76
C PHE A 13 13.16 -14.00 -11.34
N ILE A 14 12.43 -15.12 -11.34
CA ILE A 14 11.05 -15.19 -10.84
C ILE A 14 10.99 -14.72 -9.37
N SER A 15 11.92 -15.18 -8.53
CA SER A 15 11.99 -14.77 -7.12
C SER A 15 12.30 -13.28 -6.96
N LEU A 16 13.20 -12.71 -7.77
CA LEU A 16 13.51 -11.27 -7.74
C LEU A 16 12.30 -10.42 -8.17
N ILE A 17 11.62 -10.80 -9.26
CA ILE A 17 10.44 -10.08 -9.76
C ILE A 17 9.31 -10.14 -8.72
N LYS A 18 8.99 -11.32 -8.16
CA LYS A 18 7.99 -11.42 -7.09
C LYS A 18 8.38 -10.61 -5.85
N SER A 19 9.66 -10.59 -5.49
CA SER A 19 10.14 -9.79 -4.35
C SER A 19 9.93 -8.28 -4.57
N TRP A 20 10.17 -7.80 -5.80
CA TRP A 20 9.88 -6.41 -6.22
C TRP A 20 8.38 -6.12 -6.19
N LEU A 21 7.56 -6.90 -6.91
CA LEU A 21 6.12 -6.66 -7.04
C LEU A 21 5.40 -6.67 -5.67
N GLN A 22 5.72 -7.63 -4.80
CA GLN A 22 5.17 -7.72 -3.44
C GLN A 22 5.68 -6.62 -2.49
N GLY A 23 6.71 -5.87 -2.89
CA GLY A 23 7.37 -4.82 -2.13
C GLY A 23 8.39 -5.30 -1.09
N THR A 24 8.73 -6.59 -1.07
CA THR A 24 9.74 -7.12 -0.12
C THR A 24 11.18 -6.74 -0.49
N LYS A 25 11.37 -6.13 -1.67
CA LYS A 25 12.58 -5.43 -2.09
C LYS A 25 12.22 -4.13 -2.80
N THR A 26 13.06 -3.12 -2.61
CA THR A 26 13.09 -1.86 -3.36
C THR A 26 13.99 -1.96 -4.59
N ARG A 27 13.94 -0.96 -5.48
CA ARG A 27 14.80 -0.88 -6.67
C ARG A 27 16.31 -0.85 -6.30
N PRO A 28 16.78 -0.03 -5.34
CA PRO A 28 18.19 -0.05 -4.90
C PRO A 28 18.64 -1.41 -4.35
N GLU A 29 17.78 -2.13 -3.62
CA GLU A 29 18.12 -3.46 -3.10
C GLU A 29 18.25 -4.51 -4.23
N ILE A 30 17.39 -4.47 -5.25
CA ILE A 30 17.52 -5.33 -6.44
C ILE A 30 18.83 -5.05 -7.16
N ILE A 31 19.19 -3.77 -7.37
CA ILE A 31 20.48 -3.39 -7.98
C ILE A 31 21.65 -3.90 -7.13
N SER A 32 21.63 -3.66 -5.81
CA SER A 32 22.72 -4.04 -4.91
C SER A 32 22.91 -5.55 -4.79
N GLU A 33 21.85 -6.35 -4.80
CA GLU A 33 21.95 -7.81 -4.75
C GLU A 33 22.50 -8.40 -6.05
N THR A 34 22.17 -7.76 -7.19
CA THR A 34 22.50 -8.27 -8.53
C THR A 34 23.81 -7.70 -9.10
N ALA A 35 24.44 -6.72 -8.46
CA ALA A 35 25.63 -6.02 -8.96
C ALA A 35 26.80 -6.94 -9.34
N ASP A 36 27.08 -7.97 -8.55
CA ASP A 36 28.16 -8.94 -8.79
C ASP A 36 27.83 -10.00 -9.87
N VAL A 37 26.56 -10.10 -10.26
CA VAL A 37 25.98 -11.28 -10.94
C VAL A 37 25.41 -10.92 -12.31
N LEU A 38 24.64 -9.83 -12.37
CA LEU A 38 23.97 -9.29 -13.55
C LEU A 38 24.58 -7.96 -14.03
N HIS A 39 25.46 -7.36 -13.23
CA HIS A 39 26.12 -6.08 -13.52
C HIS A 39 25.18 -4.93 -13.86
N LEU A 40 24.00 -4.87 -13.22
CA LEU A 40 23.04 -3.79 -13.40
C LEU A 40 23.63 -2.47 -12.86
N THR A 41 24.04 -1.57 -13.75
CA THR A 41 24.58 -0.26 -13.37
C THR A 41 23.50 0.79 -13.12
N SER A 42 22.33 0.61 -13.73
CA SER A 42 21.14 1.45 -13.56
C SER A 42 19.92 0.69 -14.09
N ILE A 43 18.79 0.82 -13.42
CA ILE A 43 17.48 0.42 -13.96
C ILE A 43 16.84 1.68 -14.55
N ASP A 44 16.31 1.59 -15.77
CA ASP A 44 15.46 2.64 -16.32
C ASP A 44 14.27 2.85 -15.35
N PRO A 45 13.93 4.09 -14.95
CA PRO A 45 12.85 4.33 -13.99
C PRO A 45 11.51 3.69 -14.38
N SER A 46 11.29 3.39 -15.66
CA SER A 46 10.02 2.87 -16.15
C SER A 46 9.63 1.46 -15.70
N ASP A 47 10.56 0.48 -15.59
CA ASP A 47 10.17 -0.89 -15.19
C ASP A 47 11.34 -1.82 -14.73
N VAL A 48 11.33 -2.20 -13.44
CA VAL A 48 12.25 -3.19 -12.84
C VAL A 48 11.98 -4.62 -13.35
N THR A 49 10.70 -4.98 -13.56
CA THR A 49 10.29 -6.30 -14.05
C THR A 49 10.76 -6.51 -15.48
N TYR A 50 10.55 -5.54 -16.37
CA TYR A 50 11.07 -5.58 -17.74
C TYR A 50 12.59 -5.73 -17.80
N LEU A 51 13.34 -5.03 -16.96
CA LEU A 51 14.80 -5.20 -16.92
C LEU A 51 15.18 -6.63 -16.52
N LEU A 52 14.59 -7.16 -15.43
CA LEU A 52 14.89 -8.50 -14.97
C LEU A 52 14.54 -9.57 -16.02
N ILE A 53 13.44 -9.40 -16.76
CA ILE A 53 13.06 -10.25 -17.90
C ILE A 53 14.06 -10.14 -19.06
N THR A 54 14.47 -8.92 -19.41
CA THR A 54 15.43 -8.66 -20.49
C THR A 54 16.77 -9.32 -20.21
N VAL A 55 17.31 -9.09 -19.01
CA VAL A 55 18.58 -9.67 -18.56
C VAL A 55 18.49 -11.20 -18.48
N ALA A 56 17.39 -11.75 -17.98
CA ALA A 56 17.17 -13.19 -17.98
C ALA A 56 17.24 -13.79 -19.39
N ARG A 57 16.59 -13.12 -20.36
CA ARG A 57 16.58 -13.55 -21.77
C ARG A 57 17.97 -13.46 -22.42
N GLU A 58 18.74 -12.41 -22.13
CA GLU A 58 20.12 -12.26 -22.63
C GLU A 58 21.05 -13.36 -22.08
N MET A 59 20.81 -13.83 -20.85
CA MET A 59 21.54 -14.95 -20.26
C MET A 59 21.12 -16.32 -20.82
N ASN A 60 19.82 -16.53 -21.01
CA ASN A 60 19.26 -17.70 -21.67
C ASN A 60 17.85 -17.40 -22.20
N GLU A 61 17.60 -17.58 -23.50
CA GLU A 61 16.30 -17.31 -24.10
C GLU A 61 15.17 -18.18 -23.52
N ASP A 62 15.48 -19.40 -23.06
CA ASP A 62 14.51 -20.27 -22.39
C ASP A 62 13.96 -19.66 -21.08
N PHE A 63 14.75 -18.83 -20.38
CA PHE A 63 14.32 -18.20 -19.13
C PHE A 63 13.15 -17.23 -19.33
N TYR A 64 13.02 -16.60 -20.51
CA TYR A 64 11.86 -15.77 -20.83
C TYR A 64 10.56 -16.59 -20.78
N THR A 65 10.58 -17.77 -21.39
CA THR A 65 9.43 -18.68 -21.43
C THR A 65 9.07 -19.17 -20.03
N ASP A 66 10.07 -19.54 -19.23
CA ASP A 66 9.87 -19.92 -17.83
C ASP A 66 9.26 -18.78 -17.01
N ILE A 67 9.79 -17.56 -17.11
CA ILE A 67 9.32 -16.40 -16.31
C ILE A 67 7.87 -16.09 -16.66
N VAL A 68 7.53 -15.98 -17.95
CA VAL A 68 6.16 -15.70 -18.40
C VAL A 68 5.17 -16.81 -18.01
N ALA A 69 5.64 -18.07 -17.91
CA ALA A 69 4.80 -19.19 -17.48
C ALA A 69 4.57 -19.29 -15.96
N HIS A 70 5.36 -18.58 -15.13
CA HIS A 70 5.33 -18.70 -13.66
C HIS A 70 5.09 -17.38 -12.90
N ILE A 71 5.03 -16.25 -13.62
CA ILE A 71 4.55 -14.96 -13.10
C ILE A 71 3.15 -14.73 -13.63
N ASN A 72 2.17 -15.15 -12.83
CA ASN A 72 0.82 -14.64 -12.95
C ASN A 72 0.73 -13.34 -12.16
N TYR A 73 0.05 -12.33 -12.69
CA TYR A 73 -0.25 -11.10 -11.95
C TYR A 73 -1.47 -11.30 -11.05
N ASP A 74 -1.38 -12.28 -10.15
CA ASP A 74 -2.39 -12.66 -9.17
C ASP A 74 -1.92 -12.39 -7.71
N ALA A 75 -2.60 -13.00 -6.74
CA ALA A 75 -2.33 -12.84 -5.31
C ALA A 75 -0.86 -13.08 -4.91
N ASP A 76 -0.09 -13.85 -5.68
CA ASP A 76 1.33 -14.08 -5.37
C ASP A 76 2.30 -12.98 -5.85
N THR A 77 1.79 -11.93 -6.51
CA THR A 77 2.56 -10.76 -6.94
C THR A 77 2.13 -9.44 -6.29
N VAL A 78 0.86 -9.27 -5.90
CA VAL A 78 0.33 -7.97 -5.42
C VAL A 78 1.08 -7.38 -4.22
N PRO A 79 1.06 -6.04 -4.04
CA PRO A 79 1.63 -5.39 -2.87
C PRO A 79 1.14 -6.00 -1.55
N THR A 80 2.08 -6.30 -0.66
CA THR A 80 1.79 -6.90 0.65
C THR A 80 1.91 -5.87 1.77
N ARG A 81 1.32 -6.11 2.95
CA ARG A 81 1.50 -5.21 4.12
C ARG A 81 2.96 -5.05 4.47
N LYS A 82 3.72 -6.15 4.47
CA LYS A 82 5.17 -6.13 4.71
C LYS A 82 5.89 -5.26 3.68
N GLY A 83 5.52 -5.39 2.40
CA GLY A 83 6.11 -4.59 1.33
C GLY A 83 5.79 -3.11 1.43
N LEU A 84 4.53 -2.75 1.74
CA LEU A 84 4.13 -1.36 1.93
C LEU A 84 4.86 -0.72 3.13
N ILE A 85 4.98 -1.43 4.25
CA ILE A 85 5.77 -1.00 5.41
C ILE A 85 7.26 -0.85 5.05
N HIS A 86 7.82 -1.79 4.28
CA HIS A 86 9.23 -1.75 3.83
C HIS A 86 9.50 -0.52 2.95
N HIS A 87 8.68 -0.30 1.93
CA HIS A 87 8.79 0.84 1.02
C HIS A 87 8.53 2.19 1.71
N LEU A 88 7.58 2.27 2.66
CA LEU A 88 7.39 3.47 3.47
C LEU A 88 8.61 3.77 4.35
N ASN A 89 9.24 2.76 4.94
CA ASN A 89 10.47 2.94 5.72
C ASN A 89 11.64 3.40 4.83
N ALA A 90 11.86 2.77 3.67
CA ALA A 90 12.89 3.16 2.73
C ALA A 90 12.71 4.60 2.21
N LEU A 91 11.47 5.02 1.94
CA LEU A 91 11.13 6.39 1.54
C LEU A 91 11.45 7.40 2.66
N LEU A 92 11.17 7.05 3.92
CA LEU A 92 11.46 7.89 5.08
C LEU A 92 12.94 7.92 5.48
N ALA A 93 13.71 6.92 5.07
CA ALA A 93 15.16 6.85 5.20
C ALA A 93 15.92 7.54 4.04
N GLU A 94 15.20 8.10 3.06
CA GLU A 94 15.75 8.68 1.82
C GLU A 94 16.52 7.65 0.94
N GLU A 95 16.25 6.35 1.13
CA GLU A 95 16.83 5.25 0.36
C GLU A 95 16.15 5.08 -1.02
N ILE A 96 14.88 5.43 -1.12
CA ILE A 96 14.12 5.57 -2.38
C ILE A 96 13.47 6.95 -2.45
N THR A 97 13.25 7.44 -3.66
CA THR A 97 12.50 8.69 -3.89
C THR A 97 10.99 8.46 -3.83
N LEU A 98 10.21 9.54 -3.65
CA LEU A 98 8.75 9.45 -3.71
C LEU A 98 8.25 8.91 -5.06
N GLN A 99 8.90 9.29 -6.17
CA GLN A 99 8.53 8.77 -7.49
C GLN A 99 8.63 7.23 -7.52
N GLU A 100 9.71 6.67 -6.97
CA GLU A 100 9.95 5.21 -6.95
C GLU A 100 8.97 4.47 -6.05
N PHE A 101 8.61 5.08 -4.93
CA PHE A 101 7.54 4.60 -4.07
C PHE A 101 6.19 4.53 -4.81
N MET A 102 5.83 5.59 -5.54
CA MET A 102 4.57 5.68 -6.27
C MET A 102 4.54 4.75 -7.49
N GLU A 103 5.66 4.61 -8.21
CA GLU A 103 5.85 3.65 -9.29
C GLU A 103 5.64 2.21 -8.80
N TRP A 104 6.20 1.84 -7.65
CA TRP A 104 5.94 0.55 -7.04
C TRP A 104 4.48 0.42 -6.56
N ALA A 105 3.99 1.35 -5.74
CA ALA A 105 2.69 1.21 -5.10
C ALA A 105 1.50 1.20 -6.08
N ARG A 106 1.70 1.71 -7.31
CA ARG A 106 0.72 1.74 -8.41
C ARG A 106 1.00 0.73 -9.53
N TRP A 107 1.99 -0.17 -9.39
CA TRP A 107 2.28 -1.15 -10.46
C TRP A 107 1.06 -2.02 -10.77
N TYR A 108 0.30 -2.37 -9.72
CA TYR A 108 -0.95 -3.10 -9.83
C TYR A 108 -2.13 -2.12 -9.90
N SER A 109 -2.78 -2.07 -11.06
CA SER A 109 -4.00 -1.29 -11.29
C SER A 109 -5.13 -2.20 -11.75
N ILE A 110 -6.36 -1.82 -11.44
CA ILE A 110 -7.58 -2.53 -11.82
C ILE A 110 -8.39 -1.61 -12.73
N ASP A 111 -8.80 -2.11 -13.89
CA ASP A 111 -9.70 -1.36 -14.79
C ASP A 111 -11.07 -1.16 -14.13
N GLU A 112 -11.80 -0.09 -14.48
CA GLU A 112 -13.10 0.27 -13.86
C GLU A 112 -14.16 -0.86 -13.89
N ASP A 113 -14.04 -1.79 -14.83
CA ASP A 113 -14.95 -2.94 -15.01
C ASP A 113 -14.54 -4.22 -14.21
N GLN A 114 -13.41 -4.20 -13.49
CA GLN A 114 -12.85 -5.35 -12.79
C GLN A 114 -13.00 -5.24 -11.26
N LEU A 115 -13.07 -6.40 -10.57
CA LEU A 115 -13.16 -6.47 -9.11
C LEU A 115 -11.83 -6.94 -8.51
N SER A 116 -11.31 -6.19 -7.53
CA SER A 116 -10.17 -6.54 -6.68
C SER A 116 -10.40 -7.73 -5.74
N ALA A 117 -11.66 -8.16 -5.60
CA ALA A 117 -12.14 -8.97 -4.50
C ALA A 117 -11.39 -10.30 -4.36
N GLY A 118 -10.58 -10.42 -3.31
CA GLY A 118 -9.81 -11.62 -2.98
C GLY A 118 -8.46 -11.74 -3.68
N ILE A 119 -7.99 -10.69 -4.38
CA ILE A 119 -6.63 -10.65 -4.96
C ILE A 119 -5.61 -10.19 -3.92
N PHE A 120 -5.91 -9.13 -3.17
CA PHE A 120 -5.10 -8.72 -2.02
C PHE A 120 -5.46 -9.54 -0.78
N GLU A 121 -4.44 -10.04 -0.06
CA GLU A 121 -4.64 -10.67 1.26
C GLU A 121 -5.07 -9.67 2.34
N ASP A 122 -4.78 -8.37 2.14
CA ASP A 122 -5.01 -7.31 3.10
C ASP A 122 -5.68 -6.09 2.44
N PHE A 123 -6.97 -5.90 2.71
CA PHE A 123 -7.75 -4.82 2.10
C PHE A 123 -7.29 -3.42 2.53
N VAL A 124 -6.50 -3.27 3.60
CA VAL A 124 -5.93 -1.97 3.98
C VAL A 124 -4.81 -1.59 3.01
N VAL A 125 -4.05 -2.59 2.52
CA VAL A 125 -3.01 -2.42 1.50
C VAL A 125 -3.66 -2.17 0.14
N GLU A 126 -4.71 -2.93 -0.20
CA GLU A 126 -5.55 -2.70 -1.38
C GLU A 126 -6.08 -1.26 -1.41
N TYR A 127 -6.76 -0.82 -0.35
CA TYR A 127 -7.25 0.56 -0.20
C TYR A 127 -6.13 1.58 -0.28
N PHE A 128 -4.96 1.30 0.32
CA PHE A 128 -3.84 2.23 0.27
C PHE A 128 -3.33 2.43 -1.16
N CYS A 129 -3.05 1.33 -1.86
CA CYS A 129 -2.46 1.33 -3.20
C CYS A 129 -3.44 1.83 -4.29
N LEU A 130 -4.69 1.34 -4.27
CA LEU A 130 -5.67 1.61 -5.33
C LEU A 130 -6.42 2.93 -5.13
N ASP A 131 -7.00 3.15 -3.94
CA ASP A 131 -7.88 4.30 -3.67
C ASP A 131 -7.11 5.50 -3.10
N PHE A 132 -6.40 5.29 -1.98
CA PHE A 132 -5.87 6.38 -1.16
C PHE A 132 -4.76 7.17 -1.85
N LEU A 133 -3.78 6.48 -2.44
CA LEU A 133 -2.70 7.14 -3.20
C LEU A 133 -3.24 7.84 -4.46
N SER A 134 -4.24 7.28 -5.13
CA SER A 134 -4.85 7.88 -6.32
C SER A 134 -5.63 9.15 -5.96
N ALA A 135 -6.37 9.15 -4.85
CA ALA A 135 -7.13 10.30 -4.38
C ALA A 135 -6.28 11.43 -3.75
N ASN A 136 -5.00 11.17 -3.43
CA ASN A 136 -4.16 12.10 -2.66
C ASN A 136 -2.81 12.42 -3.30
N ASP A 137 -2.59 12.13 -4.58
CA ASP A 137 -1.29 12.28 -5.27
C ASP A 137 -0.65 13.66 -5.05
N ASP A 138 -1.41 14.72 -5.31
CA ASP A 138 -0.98 16.12 -5.21
C ASP A 138 -0.64 16.59 -3.77
N VAL A 139 -1.07 15.84 -2.75
CA VAL A 139 -0.96 16.22 -1.33
C VAL A 139 -0.18 15.20 -0.48
N PHE A 140 0.19 14.05 -1.04
CA PHE A 140 0.91 13.01 -0.33
C PHE A 140 2.31 13.51 0.06
N SER A 141 2.63 13.42 1.35
CA SER A 141 3.74 14.16 1.95
C SER A 141 4.52 13.30 2.95
N PRO A 142 5.78 13.65 3.29
CA PRO A 142 6.57 12.93 4.30
C PRO A 142 5.95 12.87 5.71
N TYR A 143 4.92 13.69 5.98
CA TYR A 143 4.08 13.56 7.18
C TYR A 143 3.05 12.43 7.02
N MET A 144 2.36 12.36 5.88
CA MET A 144 1.41 11.29 5.56
C MET A 144 2.11 9.93 5.46
N CYS A 145 3.33 9.85 4.91
CA CYS A 145 4.13 8.61 4.91
C CYS A 145 4.37 8.08 6.33
N ARG A 146 4.83 8.94 7.25
CA ARG A 146 5.04 8.60 8.67
C ARG A 146 3.75 8.14 9.33
N ARG A 147 2.67 8.91 9.18
CA ARG A 147 1.39 8.55 9.79
C ARG A 147 0.75 7.30 9.19
N ALA A 148 0.92 7.04 7.89
CA ALA A 148 0.49 5.78 7.27
C ALA A 148 1.26 4.59 7.83
N LEU A 149 2.58 4.70 7.97
CA LEU A 149 3.42 3.68 8.62
C LEU A 149 2.96 3.43 10.07
N GLU A 150 2.80 4.51 10.86
CA GLU A 150 2.31 4.48 12.25
C GLU A 150 0.90 3.87 12.39
N ILE A 151 0.07 3.90 11.35
CA ILE A 151 -1.25 3.23 11.30
C ILE A 151 -1.12 1.75 10.91
N LEU A 152 -0.30 1.44 9.92
CA LEU A 152 -0.12 0.08 9.39
C LEU A 152 0.60 -0.85 10.38
N GLU A 153 1.49 -0.30 11.22
CA GLU A 153 2.19 -1.01 12.28
C GLU A 153 1.36 -1.13 13.59
N TYR A 154 0.27 -0.36 13.73
CA TYR A 154 -0.53 -0.36 14.95
C TYR A 154 -1.42 -1.61 15.07
N THR A 155 -0.93 -2.60 15.80
CA THR A 155 -1.58 -3.90 16.07
C THR A 155 -2.83 -3.81 16.98
N GLY A 156 -3.06 -2.66 17.61
CA GLY A 156 -4.21 -2.44 18.51
C GLY A 156 -5.50 -2.03 17.81
N ALA A 157 -5.54 -2.01 16.48
CA ALA A 157 -6.69 -1.64 15.67
C ALA A 157 -7.09 -2.77 14.70
N SER A 158 -8.38 -2.85 14.38
CA SER A 158 -8.84 -3.68 13.28
C SER A 158 -8.43 -3.08 11.92
N PRO A 159 -8.35 -3.89 10.85
CA PRO A 159 -8.16 -3.40 9.48
C PRO A 159 -9.13 -2.27 9.10
N THR A 160 -10.40 -2.35 9.51
CA THR A 160 -11.42 -1.30 9.26
C THR A 160 -11.06 0.02 9.97
N GLN A 161 -10.55 -0.06 11.20
CA GLN A 161 -10.10 1.12 11.95
C GLN A 161 -8.84 1.73 11.34
N GLN A 162 -7.93 0.91 10.82
CA GLN A 162 -6.75 1.38 10.06
C GLN A 162 -7.17 2.07 8.75
N LYS A 163 -8.11 1.50 7.98
CA LYS A 163 -8.68 2.15 6.78
C LYS A 163 -9.23 3.53 7.12
N ILE A 164 -10.08 3.64 8.14
CA ILE A 164 -10.64 4.93 8.59
C ILE A 164 -9.53 5.92 8.96
N ALA A 165 -8.51 5.47 9.70
CA ALA A 165 -7.39 6.34 10.08
C ALA A 165 -6.58 6.83 8.87
N LEU A 166 -6.39 5.99 7.85
CA LEU A 166 -5.77 6.36 6.57
C LEU A 166 -6.63 7.39 5.83
N THR A 167 -7.94 7.15 5.70
CA THR A 167 -8.89 8.09 5.08
C THR A 167 -8.86 9.47 5.75
N LEU A 168 -8.59 9.53 7.06
CA LEU A 168 -8.51 10.77 7.85
C LEU A 168 -7.10 11.43 7.89
N LEU A 169 -6.13 10.94 7.12
CA LEU A 169 -4.81 11.59 6.99
C LEU A 169 -4.83 12.94 6.23
N PRO A 170 -5.58 13.10 5.12
CA PRO A 170 -5.66 14.37 4.41
C PRO A 170 -6.39 15.41 5.28
N GLY A 171 -5.87 16.63 5.34
CA GLY A 171 -6.43 17.68 6.20
C GLY A 171 -7.90 17.99 5.92
N HIS A 172 -8.31 17.94 4.65
CA HIS A 172 -9.70 18.18 4.23
C HIS A 172 -10.64 17.05 4.70
N GLU A 173 -10.24 15.79 4.59
CA GLU A 173 -11.01 14.64 5.10
C GLU A 173 -11.15 14.69 6.63
N LEU A 174 -10.08 15.08 7.32
CA LEU A 174 -10.09 15.27 8.76
C LEU A 174 -11.05 16.40 9.20
N ASP A 175 -11.10 17.50 8.46
CA ASP A 175 -11.98 18.63 8.76
C ASP A 175 -13.46 18.33 8.43
N ASP A 176 -13.74 17.66 7.31
CA ASP A 176 -15.06 17.10 6.98
C ASP A 176 -15.56 16.16 8.10
N PHE A 177 -14.68 15.33 8.68
CA PHE A 177 -15.02 14.44 9.78
C PHE A 177 -15.28 15.18 11.09
N LYS A 178 -14.51 16.24 11.41
CA LYS A 178 -14.80 17.11 12.56
C LYS A 178 -16.16 17.78 12.43
N GLU A 179 -16.53 18.24 11.23
CA GLU A 179 -17.85 18.82 10.99
C GLU A 179 -18.96 17.79 11.21
N PHE A 180 -18.82 16.60 10.63
CA PHE A 180 -19.74 15.48 10.84
C PHE A 180 -19.92 15.16 12.35
N LEU A 181 -18.82 15.01 13.10
CA LEU A 181 -18.88 14.77 14.54
C LEU A 181 -19.61 15.90 15.30
N SER A 182 -19.38 17.16 14.91
CA SER A 182 -20.04 18.34 15.49
C SER A 182 -21.55 18.34 15.21
N GLN A 183 -21.95 18.02 13.98
CA GLN A 183 -23.36 17.89 13.60
C GLN A 183 -24.05 16.74 14.36
N VAL A 184 -23.40 15.58 14.48
CA VAL A 184 -23.96 14.43 15.22
C VAL A 184 -24.18 14.76 16.70
N ALA A 185 -23.18 15.38 17.34
CA ALA A 185 -23.26 15.77 18.76
C ALA A 185 -24.30 16.88 19.04
N SER A 186 -24.53 17.79 18.08
CA SER A 186 -25.38 18.97 18.28
C SER A 186 -26.84 18.80 17.83
N GLN A 187 -27.08 17.95 16.82
CA GLN A 187 -28.39 17.86 16.14
C GLN A 187 -29.06 16.49 16.27
N HIS A 188 -28.35 15.47 16.76
CA HIS A 188 -28.82 14.08 16.82
C HIS A 188 -29.50 13.61 15.51
N PRO A 189 -28.78 13.67 14.36
CA PRO A 189 -29.33 13.39 13.05
C PRO A 189 -29.78 11.93 12.92
N SER A 190 -30.67 11.66 11.96
CA SER A 190 -31.18 10.30 11.71
C SER A 190 -30.09 9.34 11.25
N THR A 191 -30.29 8.05 11.47
CA THR A 191 -29.41 6.98 10.97
C THR A 191 -29.16 7.10 9.47
N THR A 192 -30.19 7.41 8.68
CA THR A 192 -30.06 7.64 7.22
C THR A 192 -29.07 8.77 6.84
N PHE A 193 -28.92 9.78 7.69
CA PHE A 193 -27.90 10.83 7.48
C PHE A 193 -26.50 10.29 7.81
N ILE A 194 -26.36 9.57 8.93
CA ILE A 194 -25.12 8.93 9.36
C ILE A 194 -24.64 7.93 8.29
N ASP A 195 -25.50 7.01 7.85
CA ASP A 195 -25.22 6.04 6.80
C ASP A 195 -24.77 6.70 5.49
N ARG A 196 -25.42 7.80 5.08
CA ARG A 196 -25.02 8.53 3.88
C ARG A 196 -23.60 9.09 3.98
N TYR A 197 -23.21 9.61 5.14
CA TYR A 197 -21.86 10.11 5.37
C TYR A 197 -20.84 8.95 5.38
N LEU A 198 -21.11 7.90 6.18
CA LEU A 198 -20.21 6.76 6.34
C LEU A 198 -20.02 5.97 5.03
N MET A 199 -21.09 5.76 4.25
CA MET A 199 -21.02 5.11 2.94
C MET A 199 -20.22 5.95 1.95
N LYS A 200 -20.41 7.28 1.95
CA LYS A 200 -19.65 8.19 1.07
C LYS A 200 -18.15 8.22 1.41
N LYS A 201 -17.80 8.22 2.69
CA LYS A 201 -16.44 8.49 3.16
C LYS A 201 -15.60 7.24 3.41
N PHE A 202 -16.21 6.18 3.96
CA PHE A 202 -15.49 4.96 4.35
C PHE A 202 -15.99 3.70 3.60
N GLY A 203 -17.10 3.81 2.86
CA GLY A 203 -17.71 2.69 2.13
C GLY A 203 -18.44 1.69 3.04
N MET A 204 -18.98 2.16 4.17
CA MET A 204 -19.65 1.30 5.17
C MET A 204 -20.85 2.01 5.81
N ASP A 205 -21.79 1.25 6.35
CA ASP A 205 -22.95 1.76 7.10
C ASP A 205 -22.64 1.93 8.61
N HIS A 206 -23.62 2.38 9.37
CA HIS A 206 -23.51 2.50 10.82
C HIS A 206 -23.35 1.13 11.53
N GLU A 207 -23.95 0.05 11.02
CA GLU A 207 -23.78 -1.28 11.64
C GLU A 207 -22.33 -1.78 11.56
N SER A 208 -21.63 -1.41 10.48
CA SER A 208 -20.24 -1.77 10.19
C SER A 208 -19.21 -0.78 10.78
N PHE A 209 -19.60 0.44 11.15
CA PHE A 209 -18.68 1.48 11.59
C PHE A 209 -18.19 1.26 13.04
N PRO A 210 -16.88 1.03 13.26
CA PRO A 210 -16.33 0.50 14.51
C PRO A 210 -16.33 1.48 15.70
N TYR A 211 -16.91 2.68 15.53
CA TYR A 211 -16.98 3.71 16.55
C TYR A 211 -18.41 4.25 16.80
N MET A 212 -19.46 3.55 16.35
CA MET A 212 -20.84 4.01 16.55
C MET A 212 -21.24 4.14 18.02
N GLN A 213 -20.75 3.28 18.91
CA GLN A 213 -21.08 3.38 20.33
C GLN A 213 -20.47 4.64 20.95
N GLU A 214 -19.21 4.94 20.62
CA GLU A 214 -18.50 6.14 21.07
C GLU A 214 -19.08 7.41 20.46
N LEU A 215 -19.54 7.37 19.20
CA LEU A 215 -20.24 8.49 18.55
C LEU A 215 -21.50 8.92 19.31
N LEU A 216 -22.16 7.98 20.01
CA LEU A 216 -23.37 8.23 20.80
C LEU A 216 -23.10 8.49 22.29
N THR A 217 -21.90 8.20 22.81
CA THR A 217 -21.63 8.17 24.27
C THR A 217 -20.40 8.94 24.73
N GLN A 218 -19.48 9.31 23.83
CA GLN A 218 -18.23 10.00 24.15
C GLN A 218 -18.19 11.41 23.52
N GLY A 219 -17.36 12.28 24.09
CA GLY A 219 -17.09 13.59 23.50
C GLY A 219 -16.36 13.46 22.17
N THR A 220 -16.73 14.28 21.18
CA THR A 220 -16.20 14.27 19.81
C THR A 220 -14.67 14.27 19.74
N ALA A 221 -13.99 14.97 20.64
CA ALA A 221 -12.53 15.04 20.71
C ALA A 221 -11.85 13.70 21.11
N ALA A 222 -12.51 12.87 21.93
CA ALA A 222 -11.99 11.55 22.30
C ALA A 222 -12.15 10.56 21.14
N LEU A 223 -13.32 10.57 20.51
CA LEU A 223 -13.60 9.80 19.29
C LEU A 223 -12.63 10.18 18.16
N LEU A 224 -12.38 11.47 17.93
CA LEU A 224 -11.46 11.93 16.88
C LEU A 224 -10.06 11.33 17.05
N LYS A 225 -9.48 11.39 18.26
CA LYS A 225 -8.17 10.78 18.54
C LYS A 225 -8.16 9.27 18.29
N LYS A 226 -9.23 8.58 18.71
CA LYS A 226 -9.39 7.14 18.49
C LYS A 226 -9.47 6.80 17.00
N ALA A 227 -10.27 7.55 16.23
CA ALA A 227 -10.44 7.36 14.79
C ALA A 227 -9.16 7.63 13.99
N GLN A 228 -8.33 8.59 14.42
CA GLN A 228 -7.03 8.87 13.82
C GLN A 228 -5.90 7.89 14.24
N LEU A 229 -6.19 6.93 15.13
CA LEU A 229 -5.21 6.06 15.79
C LEU A 229 -4.01 6.87 16.33
N LEU A 230 -4.33 7.95 17.04
CA LEU A 230 -3.36 8.69 17.84
C LEU A 230 -3.30 8.05 19.23
N THR A 231 -2.20 7.37 19.52
CA THR A 231 -1.95 6.73 20.81
C THR A 231 -2.06 7.72 21.96
N THR A 232 -2.71 7.28 23.04
CA THR A 232 -2.75 7.96 24.36
C THR A 232 -1.88 7.23 25.36
#